data_AF-A0A529QHE2-F1
#
_entry.id   AF-A0A529QHE2-F1
#
_cell.length_a   1.000
_cell.length_b   1.000
_cell.length_c   1.000
_cell.angle_alpha   90.00
_cell.angle_beta   90.00
_cell.angle_gamma   90.00
#
_symmetry.space_group_name_H-M   'P 1'
#
loop_
_entity.id
_entity.type
_entity.pdbx_description
1 polymer ?
#
loop_
_entity_poly.entity_id
_entity_poly.type
_entity_poly.pdbx_seq_one_letter_code
_entity_poly.pdbx_strand_id
1 'polypeptide(L)' 'MAQQVKKQEPLTFRFADDGLVPNHPRWPMLLYPGAVPLPDDVDPAAVFEDIFGANGWGDSWRNGIYSFVHYHS' A
#
# COMPACT_ATOMS: atom_id res chain seq x y z
N MET A 1 18.64 -3.40 -0.18
CA MET A 1 18.29 -4.53 0.69
C MET A 1 16.88 -5.04 0.33
N ALA A 2 16.63 -5.29 -0.96
CA ALA A 2 15.27 -5.55 -1.48
C ALA A 2 15.05 -7.05 -1.69
N GLN A 3 14.92 -7.80 -0.60
CA GLN A 3 14.56 -9.21 -0.62
C GLN A 3 13.81 -9.44 0.71
N GLN A 4 12.50 -9.68 0.79
CA GLN A 4 11.59 -10.42 -0.07
C GLN A 4 10.16 -9.85 0.11
N VAL A 5 9.56 -9.28 -0.92
CA VAL A 5 8.08 -9.10 -0.91
C VAL A 5 7.48 -10.51 -0.97
N LYS A 6 6.63 -10.85 0.00
CA LYS A 6 5.97 -12.16 0.02
C LYS A 6 4.96 -12.23 -1.12
N LYS A 7 5.21 -13.11 -2.09
CA LYS A 7 4.22 -13.45 -3.11
C LYS A 7 3.12 -14.27 -2.43
N GLN A 8 1.92 -13.71 -2.39
CA GLN A 8 0.74 -14.33 -1.81
C GLN A 8 -0.50 -13.88 -2.56
N GLU A 9 -1.53 -14.72 -2.55
CA GLU A 9 -2.86 -14.33 -3.03
C GLU A 9 -3.45 -13.26 -2.10
N PRO A 10 -4.04 -12.18 -2.64
CA PRO A 10 -4.67 -11.16 -1.82
C PRO A 10 -5.99 -11.67 -1.23
N LEU A 11 -6.33 -11.14 -0.06
CA LEU A 11 -7.71 -11.16 0.41
C LEU A 11 -8.52 -10.14 -0.39
N THR A 12 -9.72 -10.53 -0.82
CA THR A 12 -10.59 -9.68 -1.62
C THR A 12 -11.81 -9.25 -0.82
N PHE A 13 -12.10 -7.96 -0.80
CA PHE A 13 -13.27 -7.42 -0.11
C PHE A 13 -14.15 -6.60 -1.05
N ARG A 14 -15.47 -6.76 -0.90
CA ARG A 14 -16.48 -5.94 -1.57
C ARG A 14 -17.26 -5.17 -0.53
N PHE A 15 -17.41 -3.88 -0.78
CA PHE A 15 -18.16 -2.96 0.07
C PHE A 15 -19.31 -2.38 -0.75
N ALA A 16 -20.45 -2.16 -0.12
CA ALA A 16 -21.51 -1.36 -0.73
C ALA A 16 -21.05 0.10 -0.84
N ASP A 17 -21.54 0.81 -1.85
CA ASP A 17 -21.35 2.26 -1.95
C ASP A 17 -22.08 2.95 -0.78
N ASP A 18 -21.33 3.72 0.01
CA ASP A 18 -21.86 4.49 1.13
C ASP A 18 -22.21 5.94 0.73
N GLY A 19 -21.92 6.32 -0.52
CA GLY A 19 -22.12 7.67 -1.06
C GLY A 19 -21.09 8.71 -0.59
N LEU A 20 -20.08 8.31 0.18
CA LEU A 20 -19.08 9.20 0.79
C LEU A 20 -17.65 8.88 0.32
N VAL A 21 -17.26 7.60 0.34
CA VAL A 21 -15.93 7.15 -0.05
C VAL A 21 -16.02 6.39 -1.38
N PRO A 22 -15.48 6.94 -2.47
CA PRO A 22 -15.59 6.29 -3.77
C PRO A 22 -14.84 4.96 -3.77
N ASN A 23 -15.49 3.91 -4.26
CA ASN A 23 -14.88 2.61 -4.53
C ASN A 23 -15.24 2.14 -5.93
N HIS A 24 -14.41 1.29 -6.53
CA HIS A 24 -14.63 0.88 -7.91
C HIS A 24 -15.86 -0.06 -8.00
N PRO A 25 -16.85 0.21 -8.89
CA PRO A 25 -18.13 -0.52 -8.89
C PRO A 25 -18.00 -2.00 -9.27
N ARG A 26 -16.90 -2.39 -9.91
CA ARG A 26 -16.70 -3.77 -10.41
C ARG A 26 -15.57 -4.53 -9.73
N TRP A 27 -14.56 -3.84 -9.20
CA TRP A 27 -13.32 -4.47 -8.75
C TRP A 27 -13.27 -4.48 -7.22
N PRO A 28 -12.86 -5.61 -6.60
CA PRO A 28 -12.75 -5.68 -5.15
C PRO A 28 -11.53 -4.89 -4.66
N MET A 29 -11.60 -4.46 -3.41
CA MET A 29 -10.39 -4.05 -2.68
C MET A 29 -9.52 -5.29 -2.46
N LEU A 30 -8.21 -5.15 -2.70
CA LEU A 30 -7.22 -6.20 -2.46
C LEU A 30 -6.40 -5.85 -1.22
N LEU A 31 -6.30 -6.78 -0.28
CA LEU A 31 -5.45 -6.66 0.90
C LEU A 31 -4.37 -7.75 0.85
N TYR A 32 -3.10 -7.36 0.98
CA TYR A 32 -1.95 -8.26 1.07
C TYR A 32 -1.37 -8.23 2.49
N PRO A 33 -1.80 -9.13 3.40
CA PRO A 33 -1.38 -9.07 4.80
C PRO A 33 0.12 -9.35 4.95
N GLY A 34 0.87 -8.47 5.60
CA GLY A 34 2.30 -8.70 5.86
C GLY A 34 3.13 -8.90 4.59
N ALA A 35 2.77 -8.21 3.50
CA ALA A 35 3.46 -8.34 2.20
C ALA A 35 4.94 -7.93 2.27
N VAL A 36 5.26 -6.95 3.13
CA VAL A 36 6.60 -6.41 3.33
C VAL A 36 7.04 -6.75 4.77
N PRO A 37 8.11 -7.55 4.95
CA PRO A 37 8.73 -7.73 6.25
C PRO A 37 9.45 -6.45 6.67
N LEU A 38 9.17 -5.95 7.88
CA LEU A 38 9.80 -4.76 8.43
C LEU A 38 10.49 -5.15 9.75
N PRO A 39 11.82 -5.28 9.77
CA PRO A 39 12.59 -5.47 11.00
C PRO A 39 12.48 -4.25 11.91
N ASP A 40 12.47 -4.45 13.23
CA ASP A 40 12.34 -3.37 14.22
C ASP A 40 13.54 -2.41 14.24
N ASP A 41 14.69 -2.84 13.73
CA ASP A 41 15.95 -2.10 13.70
C ASP A 41 16.20 -1.34 12.38
N VAL A 42 15.21 -1.31 11.48
CA VAL A 42 15.31 -0.67 10.16
C VAL A 42 14.27 0.43 10.01
N ASP A 43 14.65 1.55 9.40
CA ASP A 43 13.71 2.59 8.96
C ASP A 43 12.72 2.00 7.93
N PRO A 44 11.42 1.88 8.26
CA PRO A 44 10.45 1.27 7.35
C PRO A 44 10.35 2.02 6.03
N ALA A 45 10.46 3.35 6.03
CA ALA A 45 10.32 4.15 4.82
C ALA A 45 11.42 3.82 3.80
N ALA A 46 12.66 3.62 4.27
CA ALA A 46 13.77 3.23 3.41
C ALA A 46 13.54 1.87 2.72
N VAL A 47 12.88 0.92 3.41
CA VAL A 47 12.53 -0.39 2.82
C VAL A 47 11.56 -0.21 1.63
N PHE A 48 10.54 0.64 1.78
CA PHE A 48 9.59 0.92 0.71
C PHE A 48 10.23 1.69 -0.45
N GLU A 49 11.11 2.65 -0.17
CA GLU A 49 11.86 3.39 -1.20
C GLU A 49 12.72 2.45 -2.05
N ASP A 50 13.42 1.50 -1.42
CA ASP A 50 14.18 0.45 -2.11
C ASP A 50 13.27 -0.41 -3.02
N ILE A 51 12.10 -0.83 -2.51
CA ILE A 51 11.14 -1.66 -3.26
C ILE A 51 10.57 -0.90 -4.45
N PHE A 52 10.15 0.35 -4.26
CA PHE A 52 9.58 1.16 -5.33
C PHE A 52 10.63 1.49 -6.39
N GLY A 53 11.84 1.89 -5.97
CA GLY A 53 12.96 2.13 -6.89
C GLY A 53 13.29 0.91 -7.74
N ALA A 54 13.30 -0.29 -7.15
CA ALA A 54 13.52 -1.55 -7.88
C ALA A 54 12.44 -1.88 -8.93
N ASN A 55 11.25 -1.29 -8.81
CA ASN A 55 10.15 -1.42 -9.78
C ASN A 55 10.05 -0.21 -10.73
N GLY A 56 11.05 0.68 -10.74
CA GLY A 56 11.08 1.88 -11.57
C GLY A 56 10.21 3.02 -11.07
N TRP A 57 9.75 2.96 -9.81
CA TRP A 57 8.93 3.97 -9.18
C TRP A 57 9.83 4.82 -8.29
N GLY A 58 10.43 5.85 -8.90
CA GLY A 58 11.29 6.82 -8.23
C GLY A 58 10.53 8.04 -7.69
N ASP A 59 11.26 9.11 -7.42
CA ASP A 59 10.72 10.41 -6.97
C ASP A 59 9.82 10.33 -5.73
N SER A 60 10.14 9.39 -4.84
CA SER A 60 9.47 9.21 -3.55
C SER A 60 9.62 10.45 -2.67
N TRP A 61 8.57 10.75 -1.91
CA TRP A 61 8.55 11.79 -0.89
C TRP A 61 8.06 11.19 0.43
N ARG A 62 8.50 11.75 1.56
CA ARG A 62 8.06 11.37 2.90
C ARG A 62 7.18 12.47 3.49
N ASN A 63 6.03 12.10 4.04
CA ASN A 63 5.17 13.00 4.81
C ASN A 63 4.23 12.18 5.71
N GLY A 64 3.44 12.88 6.54
CA GLY A 64 2.40 12.28 7.36
C GLY A 64 1.09 12.00 6.63
N ILE A 65 0.23 11.25 7.31
CA ILE A 65 -1.16 10.99 6.90
C ILE A 65 -2.06 11.99 7.62
N TYR A 66 -3.01 12.58 6.90
CA TYR A 66 -4.02 13.45 7.50
C TYR A 66 -5.03 12.67 8.34
N SER A 67 -5.62 13.32 9.34
CA SER A 67 -6.64 12.73 10.22
C SER A 67 -8.05 12.68 9.61
N PHE A 68 -8.19 12.97 8.33
CA PHE A 68 -9.44 12.91 7.57
C PHE A 68 -9.29 11.98 6.36
N VAL A 69 -10.44 11.52 5.83
CA VAL A 69 -10.46 10.65 4.65
C VAL A 69 -9.96 11.43 3.44
N HIS A 70 -8.87 10.97 2.83
CA HIS A 70 -8.29 11.55 1.62
C HIS A 70 -8.23 10.51 0.51
N TYR A 71 -8.73 10.85 -0.67
CA TYR A 71 -8.71 9.99 -1.86
C TYR A 71 -8.46 10.83 -3.11
N HIS A 72 -7.96 10.17 -4.16
CA HIS A 72 -7.80 10.76 -5.48
C HIS A 72 -8.80 10.07 -6.42
N SER A 73 -9.73 10.86 -6.98
CA SER A 73 -10.71 10.42 -7.99
C SER A 73 -10.22 10.69 -9.40
#